data_AF-A0A2N0QKG9-F1
#
_entry.id   AF-A0A2N0QKG9-F1
#
_cell.length_a   1.000
_cell.length_b   1.000
_cell.length_c   1.000
_cell.angle_alpha   90.00
_cell.angle_beta   90.00
_cell.angle_gamma   90.00
#
_symmetry.space_group_name_H-M   'P 1'
#
loop_
_entity.id
_entity.type
_entity.pdbx_description
1 polymer ?
#
loop_
_entity_poly.entity_id
_entity_poly.type
_entity_poly.pdbx_seq_one_letter_code
_entity_poly.pdbx_strand_id
1 'polypeptide(L)'
;LKGTYIGDNSALSEIVSTVVGEQGYEYIELQTKNEPYGLIVHTTPATIEQLQLKLALYVFALVQNADYVQFEMNGQHEVIQKSDLEKEYQIDFKSIQDEETLNSIYAELTESNDYPVVFNTTQEHVYKILFNARARAIKQPGIIDIFNPQFEFDLDGETYYLWINDQSAVLVKVSDSHSWYKLSNEDFAELQKMLSEEILVITGEIIEIKGNRLYVEETDAIQNNGQYDSA
;
A
#
# COMPACT_ATOMS: atom_id res chain seq x y z
N LEU A 1 21.77 8.68 -0.56
CA LEU A 1 21.05 8.34 0.69
C LEU A 1 21.53 7.04 1.33
N LYS A 2 21.91 6.00 0.57
CA LYS A 2 22.44 4.76 1.18
C LYS A 2 23.69 5.02 2.03
N GLY A 3 23.73 4.43 3.23
CA GLY A 3 24.83 4.60 4.18
C GLY A 3 24.63 5.75 5.17
N THR A 4 23.44 6.35 5.21
CA THR A 4 23.04 7.38 6.16
C THR A 4 22.90 6.83 7.58
N TYR A 5 22.81 7.72 8.58
CA TYR A 5 22.56 7.39 9.99
C TYR A 5 21.32 8.14 10.49
N ILE A 6 20.69 7.66 11.57
CA ILE A 6 19.51 8.30 12.19
C ILE A 6 19.77 9.77 12.55
N GLY A 7 21.02 10.18 12.79
CA GLY A 7 21.39 11.58 13.06
C GLY A 7 21.42 12.51 11.84
N ASP A 8 21.27 12.00 10.63
CA ASP A 8 21.29 12.78 9.40
C ASP A 8 19.89 13.29 9.05
N ASN A 9 19.52 14.41 9.67
CA ASN A 9 18.19 14.99 9.53
C ASN A 9 17.80 15.28 8.07
N SER A 10 18.75 15.70 7.24
CA SER A 10 18.46 16.07 5.85
C SER A 10 18.14 14.83 5.03
N ALA A 11 18.95 13.78 5.17
CA ALA A 11 18.70 12.53 4.47
C ALA A 11 17.41 11.84 4.95
N LEU A 12 17.11 11.85 6.26
CA LEU A 12 15.87 11.25 6.75
C LEU A 12 14.63 12.03 6.29
N SER A 13 14.68 13.36 6.29
CA SER A 13 13.58 14.16 5.76
C SER A 13 13.33 13.88 4.28
N GLU A 14 14.39 13.69 3.48
CA GLU A 14 14.28 13.34 2.05
C GLU A 14 13.68 11.95 1.85
N ILE A 15 14.09 10.95 2.64
CA ILE A 15 13.50 9.60 2.59
C ILE A 15 12.00 9.65 2.92
N VAL A 16 11.64 10.34 4.01
CA VAL A 16 10.25 10.43 4.47
C VAL A 16 9.41 11.15 3.42
N SER A 17 9.81 12.34 2.96
CA SER A 17 9.03 13.09 1.96
C SER A 17 8.89 12.36 0.63
N THR A 18 9.90 11.58 0.22
CA THR A 18 9.83 10.79 -1.01
C THR A 18 8.82 9.63 -0.89
N VAL A 19 8.75 8.97 0.27
CA VAL A 19 7.88 7.79 0.42
C VAL A 19 6.45 8.16 0.79
N VAL A 20 6.25 9.05 1.77
CA VAL A 20 4.91 9.41 2.28
C VAL A 20 4.35 10.71 1.68
N GLY A 21 5.16 11.47 0.94
CA GLY A 21 4.80 12.80 0.44
C GLY A 21 4.79 13.87 1.54
N GLU A 22 4.98 15.14 1.14
CA GLU A 22 5.02 16.27 2.09
C GLU A 22 3.71 16.49 2.88
N GLN A 23 2.59 15.91 2.43
CA GLN A 23 1.30 16.00 3.11
C GLN A 23 0.99 14.77 3.99
N GLY A 24 1.79 13.71 3.90
CA GLY A 24 1.60 12.47 4.66
C GLY A 24 2.11 12.56 6.11
N TYR A 25 2.95 13.54 6.41
CA TYR A 25 3.52 13.70 7.74
C TYR A 25 3.60 15.18 8.15
N GLU A 26 3.58 15.42 9.46
CA GLU A 26 3.70 16.75 10.05
C GLU A 26 5.17 17.07 10.34
N TYR A 27 5.87 16.15 11.01
CA TYR A 27 7.29 16.27 11.36
C TYR A 27 7.90 14.90 11.71
N ILE A 28 9.22 14.87 11.84
CA ILE A 28 9.97 13.67 12.24
C ILE A 28 10.81 13.94 13.49
N GLU A 29 11.04 12.91 14.29
CA GLU A 29 11.96 12.95 15.42
C GLU A 29 13.05 11.88 15.29
N LEU A 30 14.27 12.29 15.64
CA LEU A 30 15.46 11.45 15.52
C LEU A 30 15.87 10.93 16.90
N GLN A 31 15.77 9.63 17.11
CA GLN A 31 16.13 8.99 18.36
C GLN A 31 17.60 8.55 18.30
N THR A 32 18.51 9.50 18.57
CA THR A 32 19.97 9.36 18.36
C THR A 32 20.79 9.19 19.62
N LYS A 33 20.19 9.36 20.81
CA LYS A 33 20.95 9.48 22.06
C LYS A 33 21.40 8.14 22.62
N ASN A 34 20.53 7.13 22.57
CA ASN A 34 20.78 5.80 23.11
C ASN A 34 20.17 4.77 22.18
N GLU A 35 20.76 3.57 22.13
CA GLU A 35 20.15 2.41 21.48
C GLU A 35 18.88 1.97 22.22
N PRO A 36 17.88 1.41 21.53
CA PRO A 36 17.80 1.30 20.07
C PRO A 36 17.61 2.67 19.41
N TYR A 37 18.29 2.91 18.29
CA TYR A 37 18.14 4.13 17.51
C TYR A 37 16.93 4.01 16.58
N GLY A 38 16.20 5.11 16.40
CA GLY A 38 14.99 5.04 15.58
C GLY A 38 14.52 6.38 15.04
N LEU A 39 13.53 6.26 14.16
CA LEU A 39 12.83 7.37 13.54
C LEU A 39 11.39 7.37 14.04
N ILE A 40 10.92 8.50 14.57
CA ILE A 40 9.49 8.72 14.85
C ILE A 40 8.93 9.62 13.76
N VAL A 41 7.83 9.21 13.13
CA VAL A 41 7.12 9.95 12.09
C VAL A 41 5.74 10.32 12.61
N HIS A 42 5.50 11.61 12.77
CA HIS A 42 4.17 12.13 13.14
C HIS A 42 3.35 12.26 11.86
N THR A 43 2.43 11.32 11.66
CA THR A 43 1.68 11.17 10.40
C THR A 43 0.36 11.93 10.42
N THR A 44 -0.11 12.31 9.24
CA THR A 44 -1.47 12.80 9.04
C THR A 44 -2.42 11.63 8.72
N PRO A 45 -3.75 11.80 8.83
CA PRO A 45 -4.72 10.80 8.41
C PRO A 45 -4.68 10.43 6.91
N ALA A 46 -3.93 11.17 6.09
CA ALA A 46 -3.72 10.84 4.68
C ALA A 46 -2.70 9.71 4.48
N THR A 47 -1.88 9.41 5.49
CA THR A 47 -0.91 8.30 5.43
C THR A 47 -1.61 6.98 5.68
N ILE A 48 -1.41 6.04 4.76
CA ILE A 48 -1.96 4.69 4.83
C ILE A 48 -0.91 3.69 5.34
N GLU A 49 -1.34 2.61 6.00
CA GLU A 49 -0.45 1.56 6.57
C GLU A 49 0.59 1.04 5.55
N GLN A 50 0.18 0.90 4.29
CA GLN A 50 1.05 0.49 3.18
C GLN A 50 2.26 1.42 3.01
N LEU A 51 2.10 2.73 3.18
CA LEU A 51 3.18 3.71 3.08
C LEU A 51 4.06 3.70 4.34
N GLN A 52 3.48 3.36 5.50
CA GLN A 52 4.24 3.23 6.76
C GLN A 52 5.20 2.04 6.68
N LEU A 53 4.72 0.88 6.25
CA LEU A 53 5.58 -0.28 6.03
C LEU A 53 6.64 0.02 4.96
N LYS A 54 6.25 0.60 3.82
CA LYS A 54 7.21 0.99 2.77
C LYS A 54 8.29 1.92 3.33
N LEU A 55 7.92 2.95 4.09
CA LEU A 55 8.88 3.86 4.70
C LEU A 55 9.82 3.14 5.66
N ALA A 56 9.31 2.23 6.50
CA ALA A 56 10.13 1.45 7.41
C ALA A 56 11.19 0.62 6.66
N LEU A 57 10.80 -0.05 5.57
CA LEU A 57 11.74 -0.82 4.73
C LEU A 57 12.82 0.07 4.11
N TYR A 58 12.46 1.24 3.57
CA TYR A 58 13.42 2.21 3.03
C TYR A 58 14.38 2.69 4.10
N VAL A 59 13.89 3.00 5.30
CA VAL A 59 14.73 3.40 6.43
C VAL A 59 15.70 2.27 6.80
N PHE A 60 15.24 1.03 6.94
CA PHE A 60 16.10 -0.09 7.34
C PHE A 60 17.17 -0.47 6.31
N ALA A 61 16.87 -0.28 5.02
CA ALA A 61 17.80 -0.53 3.91
C ALA A 61 18.83 0.61 3.71
N LEU A 62 18.42 1.86 3.92
CA LEU A 62 19.25 3.04 3.64
C LEU A 62 20.02 3.57 4.85
N VAL A 63 19.46 3.40 6.06
CA VAL A 63 19.96 3.97 7.31
C VAL A 63 20.64 2.89 8.16
N GLN A 64 21.95 2.99 8.30
CA GLN A 64 22.80 1.91 8.81
C GLN A 64 22.48 1.48 10.24
N ASN A 65 22.17 2.45 11.09
CA ASN A 65 21.95 2.24 12.52
C ASN A 65 20.47 2.34 12.91
N ALA A 66 19.53 2.28 11.97
CA ALA A 66 18.11 2.28 12.31
C ALA A 66 17.68 0.92 12.86
N ASP A 67 17.16 0.90 14.09
CA ASP A 67 16.63 -0.29 14.75
C ASP A 67 15.10 -0.36 14.67
N TYR A 68 14.42 0.79 14.65
CA TYR A 68 12.97 0.86 14.51
C TYR A 68 12.48 2.12 13.78
N VAL A 69 11.25 2.03 13.28
CA VAL A 69 10.46 3.19 12.84
C VAL A 69 9.14 3.18 13.60
N GLN A 70 8.78 4.33 14.16
CA GLN A 70 7.54 4.53 14.90
C GLN A 70 6.66 5.54 14.16
N PHE A 71 5.38 5.23 14.05
CA PHE A 71 4.37 6.10 13.47
C PHE A 71 3.45 6.58 14.56
N GLU A 72 3.24 7.88 14.66
CA GLU A 72 2.31 8.48 15.61
C GLU A 72 1.19 9.20 14.88
N MET A 73 -0.06 8.94 15.30
CA MET A 73 -1.24 9.64 14.83
C MET A 73 -2.28 9.71 15.94
N ASN A 74 -2.76 10.92 16.26
CA ASN A 74 -3.82 11.14 17.26
C ASN A 74 -3.55 10.47 18.63
N GLY A 75 -2.29 10.37 19.04
CA GLY A 75 -1.87 9.71 20.28
C GLY A 75 -1.84 8.18 20.24
N GLN A 76 -2.22 7.57 19.12
CA GLN A 76 -1.92 6.17 18.82
C GLN A 76 -0.53 6.07 18.21
N HIS A 77 0.16 4.95 18.48
CA HIS A 77 1.44 4.67 17.89
C HIS A 77 1.54 3.23 17.41
N GLU A 78 2.26 3.06 16.32
CA GLU A 78 2.69 1.77 15.80
C GLU A 78 4.21 1.78 15.70
N VAL A 79 4.85 0.66 16.05
CA VAL A 79 6.30 0.52 16.01
C VAL A 79 6.65 -0.69 15.17
N ILE A 80 7.40 -0.47 14.10
CA ILE A 80 7.98 -1.52 13.26
C ILE A 80 9.43 -1.71 13.70
N GLN A 81 9.76 -2.90 14.19
CA GLN A 81 11.11 -3.28 14.59
C GLN A 81 11.83 -3.94 13.42
N LYS A 82 13.07 -3.50 13.15
CA LYS A 82 13.90 -4.11 12.10
C LYS A 82 14.15 -5.59 12.38
N SER A 83 14.47 -5.92 13.64
CA SER A 83 14.80 -7.29 14.03
C SER A 83 13.65 -8.28 13.86
N ASP A 84 12.41 -7.81 13.97
CA ASP A 84 11.23 -8.65 13.79
C ASP A 84 11.10 -9.04 12.31
N LEU A 85 11.26 -8.08 11.39
CA LEU A 85 11.24 -8.33 9.95
C LEU A 85 12.41 -9.21 9.48
N GLU A 86 13.63 -8.94 9.96
CA GLU A 86 14.82 -9.76 9.62
C GLU A 86 14.64 -11.22 10.06
N LYS A 87 14.02 -11.44 11.23
CA LYS A 87 13.83 -12.78 11.79
C LYS A 87 12.67 -13.53 11.14
N GLU A 88 11.52 -12.87 10.99
CA GLU A 88 10.30 -13.50 10.50
C GLU A 88 10.38 -13.83 9.02
N TYR A 89 10.93 -12.91 8.22
CA TYR A 89 10.98 -13.02 6.76
C TYR A 89 12.38 -13.32 6.21
N GLN A 90 13.35 -13.60 7.09
CA GLN A 90 14.74 -13.93 6.71
C GLN A 90 15.40 -12.85 5.82
N ILE A 91 15.03 -11.58 6.04
CA ILE A 91 15.56 -10.44 5.29
C ILE A 91 16.93 -10.05 5.84
N ASP A 92 17.90 -9.78 4.97
CA ASP A 92 19.13 -9.08 5.32
C ASP A 92 19.10 -7.67 4.71
N PHE A 93 18.62 -6.68 5.47
CA PHE A 93 18.53 -5.30 5.00
C PHE A 93 19.89 -4.70 4.61
N LYS A 94 21.00 -5.21 5.15
CA LYS A 94 22.35 -4.73 4.78
C LYS A 94 22.75 -5.19 3.39
N SER A 95 22.18 -6.31 2.93
CA SER A 95 22.47 -6.88 1.61
C SER A 95 21.75 -6.16 0.46
N ILE A 96 20.63 -5.48 0.73
CA ILE A 96 19.80 -4.81 -0.29
C ILE A 96 20.60 -3.71 -0.99
N GLN A 97 20.80 -3.81 -2.31
CA GLN A 97 21.60 -2.85 -3.09
C GLN A 97 20.78 -1.90 -3.97
N ASP A 98 19.54 -2.28 -4.28
CA ASP A 98 18.70 -1.62 -5.25
C ASP A 98 17.24 -1.58 -4.80
N GLU A 99 16.48 -0.69 -5.43
CA GLU A 99 15.07 -0.46 -5.12
C GLU A 99 14.17 -1.61 -5.61
N GLU A 100 14.55 -2.33 -6.65
CA GLU A 100 13.81 -3.48 -7.19
C GLU A 100 13.74 -4.62 -6.15
N THR A 101 14.86 -4.93 -5.50
CA THR A 101 14.93 -5.89 -4.40
C THR A 101 14.06 -5.45 -3.22
N LEU A 102 14.10 -4.17 -2.86
CA LEU A 102 13.30 -3.63 -1.76
C LEU A 102 11.80 -3.70 -2.06
N ASN A 103 11.40 -3.42 -3.30
CA ASN A 103 10.01 -3.55 -3.76
C ASN A 103 9.55 -5.01 -3.77
N SER A 104 10.43 -5.95 -4.13
CA SER A 104 10.12 -7.38 -4.09
C SER A 104 9.86 -7.85 -2.65
N ILE A 105 10.69 -7.42 -1.69
CA ILE A 105 10.48 -7.68 -0.26
C ILE A 105 9.17 -7.05 0.21
N TYR A 106 8.90 -5.81 -0.18
CA TYR A 106 7.64 -5.15 0.16
C TYR A 106 6.42 -5.93 -0.36
N ALA A 107 6.47 -6.40 -1.60
CA ALA A 107 5.41 -7.21 -2.20
C ALA A 107 5.21 -8.53 -1.43
N GLU A 108 6.29 -9.22 -1.07
CA GLU A 108 6.24 -10.45 -0.25
C GLU A 108 5.62 -10.20 1.12
N LEU A 109 6.04 -9.12 1.81
CA LEU A 109 5.53 -8.75 3.14
C LEU A 109 4.04 -8.35 3.14
N THR A 110 3.56 -7.82 2.02
CA THR A 110 2.18 -7.35 1.89
C THR A 110 1.28 -8.36 1.19
N GLU A 111 1.82 -9.51 0.77
CA GLU A 111 1.16 -10.46 -0.13
C GLU A 111 0.53 -9.76 -1.35
N SER A 112 1.09 -8.60 -1.72
CA SER A 112 0.59 -7.73 -2.78
C SER A 112 1.11 -8.28 -4.10
N ASN A 113 0.25 -8.98 -4.84
CA ASN A 113 0.48 -9.12 -6.27
C ASN A 113 0.56 -7.70 -6.86
N ASP A 114 1.65 -7.41 -7.58
CA ASP A 114 2.01 -6.10 -8.15
C ASP A 114 1.00 -5.58 -9.21
N TYR A 115 -0.15 -6.24 -9.32
CA TYR A 115 -1.25 -5.89 -10.20
C TYR A 115 -2.43 -5.40 -9.38
N PRO A 116 -2.91 -4.17 -9.62
CA PRO A 116 -4.16 -3.72 -9.02
C PRO A 116 -5.28 -4.70 -9.36
N VAL A 117 -6.20 -4.90 -8.42
CA VAL A 117 -7.41 -5.67 -8.69
C VAL A 117 -8.24 -4.90 -9.72
N VAL A 118 -8.47 -5.51 -10.89
CA VAL A 118 -9.23 -4.87 -11.98
C VAL A 118 -10.73 -5.02 -11.72
N PHE A 119 -11.46 -3.91 -11.60
CA PHE A 119 -12.92 -3.97 -11.54
C PHE A 119 -13.52 -4.35 -12.90
N ASN A 120 -14.50 -5.24 -12.87
CA ASN A 120 -15.29 -5.55 -14.06
C ASN A 120 -16.36 -4.47 -14.30
N THR A 121 -15.99 -3.40 -15.02
CA THR A 121 -16.90 -2.30 -15.38
C THR A 121 -17.94 -2.67 -16.44
N THR A 122 -17.99 -3.91 -16.92
CA THR A 122 -19.15 -4.40 -17.71
C THR A 122 -20.37 -4.66 -16.84
N GLN A 123 -20.19 -4.79 -15.52
CA GLN A 123 -21.30 -4.90 -14.58
C GLN A 123 -21.93 -3.52 -14.34
N GLU A 124 -23.22 -3.39 -14.63
CA GLU A 124 -23.91 -2.10 -14.64
C GLU A 124 -23.85 -1.37 -13.29
N HIS A 125 -23.96 -2.10 -12.17
CA HIS A 125 -23.88 -1.51 -10.83
C HIS A 125 -22.46 -1.05 -10.50
N VAL A 126 -21.44 -1.85 -10.80
CA VAL A 126 -20.02 -1.47 -10.62
C VAL A 126 -19.69 -0.23 -11.44
N TYR A 127 -20.11 -0.20 -12.71
CA TYR A 127 -19.95 0.95 -13.59
C TYR A 127 -20.57 2.21 -12.99
N LYS A 128 -21.83 2.14 -12.54
CA LYS A 128 -22.56 3.30 -12.01
C LYS A 128 -21.88 3.90 -10.79
N ILE A 129 -21.41 3.05 -9.87
CA ILE A 129 -20.74 3.49 -8.64
C ILE A 129 -19.43 4.20 -8.98
N LEU A 130 -18.57 3.56 -9.78
CA LEU A 130 -17.28 4.15 -10.19
C LEU A 130 -17.47 5.42 -11.03
N PHE A 131 -18.45 5.44 -11.93
CA PHE A 131 -18.78 6.61 -12.75
C PHE A 131 -19.23 7.79 -11.90
N ASN A 132 -20.14 7.57 -10.94
CA ASN A 132 -20.62 8.60 -10.04
C ASN A 132 -19.51 9.11 -9.12
N ALA A 133 -18.72 8.20 -8.55
CA ALA A 133 -17.56 8.54 -7.73
C ALA A 133 -16.59 9.44 -8.50
N ARG A 134 -16.22 9.05 -9.73
CA ARG A 134 -15.37 9.85 -10.61
C ARG A 134 -16.00 11.20 -10.97
N ALA A 135 -17.29 11.25 -11.29
CA ALA A 135 -17.97 12.47 -11.74
C ALA A 135 -18.15 13.49 -10.62
N ARG A 136 -18.34 13.03 -9.38
CA ARG A 136 -18.55 13.86 -8.18
C ARG A 136 -17.26 14.16 -7.42
N ALA A 137 -16.19 13.41 -7.66
CA ALA A 137 -14.93 13.60 -6.95
C ALA A 137 -14.34 14.99 -7.21
N ILE A 138 -13.80 15.57 -6.15
CA ILE A 138 -13.22 16.91 -6.20
C ILE A 138 -11.77 16.78 -6.66
N LYS A 139 -11.48 17.33 -7.83
CA LYS A 139 -10.12 17.41 -8.37
C LYS A 139 -9.26 18.29 -7.46
N GLN A 140 -8.16 17.73 -6.97
CA GLN A 140 -7.16 18.40 -6.16
C GLN A 140 -5.87 18.53 -6.97
N PRO A 141 -5.22 19.71 -6.97
CA PRO A 141 -3.90 19.85 -7.57
C PRO A 141 -2.84 19.13 -6.73
N GLY A 142 -1.89 18.48 -7.38
CA GLY A 142 -0.76 17.86 -6.70
C GLY A 142 -0.14 16.76 -7.56
N ILE A 143 1.19 16.66 -7.52
CA ILE A 143 1.89 15.50 -8.12
C ILE A 143 1.59 14.32 -7.21
N ILE A 144 0.90 13.32 -7.74
CA ILE A 144 0.82 12.02 -7.07
C ILE A 144 1.80 11.09 -7.74
N ASP A 145 2.71 10.57 -6.94
CA ASP A 145 3.49 9.42 -7.28
C ASP A 145 2.58 8.17 -7.23
N ILE A 146 2.24 7.69 -8.43
CA ILE A 146 1.39 6.51 -8.63
C ILE A 146 2.23 5.26 -8.30
N PHE A 147 2.17 4.81 -7.04
CA PHE A 147 2.80 3.59 -6.60
C PHE A 147 1.76 2.60 -6.07
N ASN A 148 1.86 1.36 -6.53
CA ASN A 148 1.13 0.18 -6.04
C ASN A 148 -0.38 0.44 -5.83
N PRO A 149 -1.12 0.75 -6.91
CA PRO A 149 -2.56 0.94 -6.81
C PRO A 149 -3.24 -0.33 -6.29
N GLN A 150 -4.21 -0.17 -5.38
CA GLN A 150 -4.97 -1.32 -4.87
C GLN A 150 -5.95 -1.85 -5.93
N PHE A 151 -6.57 -0.93 -6.68
CA PHE A 151 -7.54 -1.26 -7.72
C PHE A 151 -7.30 -0.46 -9.00
N GLU A 152 -7.70 -1.05 -10.12
CA GLU A 152 -7.68 -0.46 -11.45
C GLU A 152 -9.06 -0.61 -12.09
N PHE A 153 -9.48 0.37 -12.88
CA PHE A 153 -10.67 0.25 -13.69
C PHE A 153 -10.65 1.17 -14.91
N ASP A 154 -11.40 0.77 -15.93
CA ASP A 154 -11.66 1.57 -17.13
C ASP A 154 -13.08 2.16 -17.07
N LEU A 155 -13.18 3.46 -17.29
CA LEU A 155 -14.44 4.14 -17.59
C LEU A 155 -14.30 4.88 -18.91
N ASP A 156 -15.11 4.50 -19.89
CA ASP A 156 -15.18 5.15 -21.20
C ASP A 156 -13.82 5.22 -21.92
N GLY A 157 -12.96 4.20 -21.78
CA GLY A 157 -11.64 4.14 -22.39
C GLY A 157 -10.56 4.94 -21.64
N GLU A 158 -10.85 5.37 -20.41
CA GLU A 158 -9.92 6.04 -19.53
C GLU A 158 -9.61 5.16 -18.31
N THR A 159 -8.32 4.90 -18.09
CA THR A 159 -7.85 4.10 -16.95
C THR A 159 -7.70 4.94 -15.69
N TYR A 160 -8.15 4.39 -14.58
CA TYR A 160 -8.05 4.97 -13.26
C TYR A 160 -7.46 3.98 -12.26
N TYR A 161 -6.68 4.52 -11.34
CA TYR A 161 -6.22 3.82 -10.15
C TYR A 161 -6.94 4.33 -8.91
N LEU A 162 -7.17 3.43 -7.97
CA LEU A 162 -7.86 3.69 -6.72
C LEU A 162 -7.07 3.11 -5.53
N TRP A 163 -6.93 3.96 -4.51
CA TRP A 163 -6.54 3.57 -3.16
C TRP A 163 -7.70 3.87 -2.23
N ILE A 164 -7.98 2.94 -1.31
CA ILE A 164 -9.07 3.04 -0.35
C ILE A 164 -8.64 2.48 1.00
N ASN A 165 -9.00 3.17 2.07
CA ASN A 165 -8.85 2.70 3.44
C ASN A 165 -10.19 2.82 4.19
N ASP A 166 -10.15 2.70 5.52
CA ASP A 166 -11.32 2.81 6.39
C ASP A 166 -11.90 4.24 6.48
N GLN A 167 -11.14 5.26 6.07
CA GLN A 167 -11.49 6.67 6.24
C GLN A 167 -11.70 7.44 4.92
N SER A 168 -11.07 7.03 3.83
CA SER A 168 -11.05 7.77 2.57
C SER A 168 -10.72 6.90 1.36
N ALA A 169 -11.03 7.45 0.18
CA ALA A 169 -10.63 6.90 -1.11
C ALA A 169 -10.05 8.00 -1.99
N VAL A 170 -8.97 7.65 -2.70
CA VAL A 170 -8.26 8.50 -3.64
C VAL A 170 -8.27 7.84 -5.00
N LEU A 171 -8.70 8.61 -5.99
CA LEU A 171 -8.75 8.20 -7.39
C LEU A 171 -7.75 9.02 -8.18
N VAL A 172 -6.99 8.37 -9.06
CA VAL A 172 -6.02 9.03 -9.96
C VAL A 172 -6.28 8.54 -11.37
N LYS A 173 -6.33 9.47 -12.32
CA LYS A 173 -6.42 9.14 -13.74
C LYS A 173 -5.00 8.84 -14.24
N VAL A 174 -4.78 7.69 -14.87
CA VAL A 174 -3.43 7.29 -15.32
C VAL A 174 -2.84 8.29 -16.31
N SER A 175 -3.67 8.88 -17.17
CA SER A 175 -3.22 9.90 -18.13
C SER A 175 -2.93 11.28 -17.52
N ASP A 176 -3.21 11.50 -16.23
CA ASP A 176 -3.06 12.78 -15.53
C ASP A 176 -2.54 12.56 -14.09
N SER A 177 -1.22 12.39 -13.97
CA SER A 177 -0.53 12.20 -12.68
C SER A 177 -0.35 13.48 -11.85
N HIS A 178 -0.76 14.64 -12.37
CA HIS A 178 -0.64 15.94 -11.69
C HIS A 178 -1.91 16.31 -10.92
N SER A 179 -2.82 15.36 -10.78
CA SER A 179 -4.09 15.57 -10.12
C SER A 179 -4.62 14.29 -9.52
N TRP A 180 -5.27 14.45 -8.39
CA TRP A 180 -5.98 13.38 -7.72
C TRP A 180 -7.37 13.82 -7.35
N TYR A 181 -8.22 12.83 -7.12
CA TYR A 181 -9.65 13.04 -6.99
C TYR A 181 -10.07 12.48 -5.65
N LYS A 182 -10.49 13.38 -4.76
CA LYS A 182 -11.04 13.01 -3.44
C LYS A 182 -12.51 12.67 -3.61
N LEU A 183 -12.90 11.46 -3.18
CA LEU A 183 -14.30 11.07 -3.16
C LEU A 183 -15.08 11.83 -2.07
N SER A 184 -16.37 12.06 -2.31
CA SER A 184 -17.28 12.53 -1.27
C SER A 184 -17.52 11.41 -0.24
N ASN A 185 -17.96 11.76 0.98
CA ASN A 185 -18.29 10.75 1.99
C ASN A 185 -19.40 9.78 1.53
N GLU A 186 -20.32 10.26 0.70
CA GLU A 186 -21.39 9.44 0.13
C GLU A 186 -20.84 8.43 -0.89
N ASP A 187 -20.03 8.90 -1.84
CA ASP A 187 -19.38 8.04 -2.85
C ASP A 187 -18.43 7.03 -2.19
N PHE A 188 -17.70 7.45 -1.16
CA PHE A 188 -16.82 6.59 -0.38
C PHE A 188 -17.59 5.45 0.30
N ALA A 189 -18.71 5.76 0.97
CA ALA A 189 -19.53 4.75 1.62
C ALA A 189 -20.17 3.78 0.61
N GLU A 190 -20.61 4.28 -0.54
CA GLU A 190 -21.16 3.46 -1.62
C GLU A 190 -20.10 2.51 -2.21
N LEU A 191 -18.87 3.01 -2.40
CA LEU A 191 -17.73 2.23 -2.88
C LEU A 191 -17.29 1.18 -1.87
N GLN A 192 -17.22 1.51 -0.57
CA GLN A 192 -16.92 0.54 0.49
C GLN A 192 -17.96 -0.58 0.54
N LYS A 193 -19.25 -0.22 0.42
CA LYS A 193 -20.32 -1.20 0.38
C LYS A 193 -20.17 -2.12 -0.84
N MET A 194 -19.95 -1.57 -2.03
CA MET A 194 -19.73 -2.35 -3.25
C MET A 194 -18.54 -3.30 -3.08
N LEU A 195 -17.41 -2.83 -2.55
CA LEU A 195 -16.23 -3.65 -2.29
C LEU A 195 -16.57 -4.81 -1.34
N SER A 196 -17.33 -4.56 -0.28
CA SER A 196 -17.74 -5.61 0.65
C SER A 196 -18.67 -6.66 0.04
N GLU A 197 -19.44 -6.31 -0.99
CA GLU A 197 -20.42 -7.18 -1.65
C GLU A 197 -19.81 -7.91 -2.86
N GLU A 198 -19.06 -7.23 -3.72
CA GLU A 198 -18.46 -7.77 -4.95
C GLU A 198 -17.22 -8.62 -4.68
N ILE A 199 -16.37 -8.25 -3.71
CA ILE A 199 -15.25 -9.10 -3.29
C ILE A 199 -15.80 -10.43 -2.76
N LEU A 200 -16.95 -10.40 -2.05
CA LEU A 200 -17.64 -11.58 -1.53
C LEU A 200 -18.14 -12.52 -2.64
N VAL A 201 -18.48 -11.97 -3.81
CA VAL A 201 -18.97 -12.73 -4.98
C VAL A 201 -17.81 -13.36 -5.77
N ILE A 202 -16.65 -12.71 -5.83
CA ILE A 202 -15.46 -13.22 -6.54
C ILE A 202 -14.80 -14.38 -5.76
N THR A 203 -14.86 -14.40 -4.43
CA THR A 203 -14.12 -15.37 -3.61
C THR A 203 -14.90 -16.60 -3.14
N GLY A 204 -16.24 -16.63 -3.26
CA GLY A 204 -17.05 -17.84 -2.99
C GLY A 204 -17.03 -18.40 -1.55
N GLU A 205 -16.27 -17.84 -0.62
CA GLU A 205 -16.20 -18.24 0.79
C GLU A 205 -16.21 -17.04 1.75
N ILE A 206 -16.84 -17.24 2.90
CA ILE A 206 -17.05 -16.25 3.96
C ILE A 206 -15.69 -15.93 4.61
N ILE A 207 -15.22 -14.69 4.46
CA ILE A 207 -14.15 -14.13 5.30
C ILE A 207 -14.75 -13.02 6.16
N GLU A 208 -14.71 -13.22 7.47
CA GLU A 208 -15.08 -12.24 8.48
C GLU A 208 -14.09 -11.06 8.42
N ILE A 209 -14.59 -9.85 8.14
CA ILE A 209 -13.75 -8.64 8.07
C ILE A 209 -13.33 -8.25 9.50
N LYS A 210 -12.14 -8.70 9.92
CA LYS A 210 -11.34 -8.04 10.94
C LYS A 210 -9.87 -8.09 10.55
N GLY A 211 -9.37 -6.97 10.02
CA GLY A 211 -7.95 -6.67 9.85
C GLY A 211 -7.24 -7.59 8.85
N ASN A 212 -7.04 -7.09 7.63
CA ASN A 212 -6.09 -7.55 6.61
C ASN A 212 -5.54 -8.99 6.78
N ARG A 213 -6.22 -9.97 6.16
CA ARG A 213 -5.62 -11.25 5.73
C ARG A 213 -6.36 -11.78 4.50
N LEU A 214 -5.66 -11.98 3.38
CA LEU A 214 -6.16 -12.68 2.21
C LEU A 214 -5.14 -13.75 1.78
N TYR A 215 -5.38 -15.00 2.14
CA TYR A 215 -4.67 -16.13 1.56
C TYR A 215 -5.30 -16.50 0.22
N VAL A 216 -4.45 -16.77 -0.78
CA VAL A 216 -4.77 -17.66 -1.91
C VAL A 216 -3.70 -18.75 -1.88
N GLU A 217 -4.06 -19.96 -1.44
CA GLU A 217 -3.22 -21.13 -1.70
C GLU A 217 -3.35 -21.49 -3.18
N GLU A 218 -2.22 -21.53 -3.89
CA GLU A 218 -2.10 -22.21 -5.17
C GLU A 218 -2.51 -23.68 -4.96
N THR A 219 -3.59 -24.12 -5.62
CA THR A 219 -3.71 -25.54 -5.90
C THR A 219 -3.04 -25.82 -7.24
N ASP A 220 -1.82 -26.33 -7.10
CA ASP A 220 -0.99 -26.91 -8.15
C ASP A 220 -1.79 -27.70 -9.19
N ALA A 221 -1.45 -27.46 -10.44
CA ALA A 221 -1.73 -28.37 -11.53
C ALA A 221 -1.09 -29.74 -11.24
N ILE A 222 -1.88 -30.82 -11.29
CA ILE A 222 -1.34 -32.14 -11.63
C ILE A 222 -1.57 -32.38 -13.12
N GLN A 223 -0.46 -32.41 -13.86
CA GLN A 223 -0.38 -32.82 -15.25
C GLN A 223 -0.74 -34.30 -15.45
N ASN A 224 -1.34 -34.57 -16.62
CA ASN A 224 -1.29 -35.80 -17.44
C ASN A 224 -0.87 -37.14 -16.80
N ASN A 225 -1.73 -38.15 -16.98
CA ASN A 225 -1.30 -39.39 -17.61
C ASN A 225 -2.45 -40.05 -18.38
N GLY A 226 -2.20 -40.34 -19.64
CA GLY A 226 -3.10 -41.12 -20.48
C GLY A 226 -2.98 -42.63 -20.24
N GLN A 227 -4.04 -43.29 -20.71
CA GLN A 227 -4.14 -44.64 -21.27
C GLN A 227 -4.47 -45.88 -20.40
N TYR A 228 -5.64 -46.42 -20.80
CA TYR A 228 -6.17 -47.80 -20.77
C TYR A 228 -6.50 -48.47 -19.43
N ASP A 229 -7.77 -48.87 -19.26
CA ASP A 229 -8.20 -50.20 -19.73
C ASP A 229 -9.73 -50.32 -19.91
N SER A 230 -10.10 -51.22 -20.80
CA SER A 230 -11.43 -51.66 -21.20
C SER A 230 -12.17 -52.51 -20.15
N ALA A 231 -13.51 -52.38 -20.11
CA ALA A 231 -14.48 -53.47 -19.93
C ALA A 231 -15.89 -52.98 -20.34
#